data_AF-R7XES0-F1
#
_entry.id   AF-R7XES0-F1
#
_cell.length_a   1.000
_cell.length_b   1.000
_cell.length_c   1.000
_cell.angle_alpha   90.00
_cell.angle_beta   90.00
_cell.angle_gamma   90.00
#
_symmetry.space_group_name_H-M   'P 1'
#
loop_
_entity.id
_entity.type
_entity.pdbx_description
1 polymer ?
#
loop_
_entity_poly.entity_id
_entity_poly.type
_entity_poly.pdbx_seq_one_letter_code
_entity_poly.pdbx_strand_id
1 'polypeptide(L)'
;MVRLETLRLPRRKLRQPAAGRRLRWLGLGLASAAVTVVAMLPAAWIAARVATQTQGRVLLADASGSLWHGSATLALSAGAGSQTATVLPGRLQWTLAFWPLLGGSARLVVSHSEAMAAPVAITVTPGGWSAQAGAMRLPAALLEGIGAPFNTLRPDGLMRVDWSTLQGRFSGQGMSGHMTLRIEQVSSAVSRLRPLGSYRAELDWTGEGGGKLQLSTIAGPLHLEGSGTLGRQARFEGTAHAEPEAATQLTSLLSLLGRRDNHVTRLRF
;
A
#
# COMPACT_ATOMS: atom_id res chain seq x y z
N MET A 1 -98.63 -9.84 23.16
CA MET A 1 -97.40 -9.03 22.98
C MET A 1 -96.27 -9.71 23.74
N VAL A 2 -95.41 -10.47 23.05
CA VAL A 2 -94.27 -11.18 23.65
C VAL A 2 -93.01 -10.34 23.43
N ARG A 3 -92.32 -10.03 24.53
CA ARG A 3 -91.13 -9.16 24.59
C ARG A 3 -89.92 -9.94 24.05
N LEU A 4 -89.36 -9.50 22.92
CA LEU A 4 -88.15 -10.04 22.33
C LEU A 4 -86.95 -9.74 23.24
N GLU A 5 -86.44 -10.77 23.93
CA GLU A 5 -85.15 -10.70 24.61
C GLU A 5 -84.04 -10.66 23.56
N THR A 6 -83.28 -9.57 23.57
CA THR A 6 -82.16 -9.36 22.66
C THR A 6 -80.99 -10.25 23.07
N LEU A 7 -80.74 -11.30 22.28
CA LEU A 7 -79.53 -12.11 22.33
C LEU A 7 -78.29 -11.24 22.02
N ARG A 8 -77.58 -10.79 23.06
CA ARG A 8 -76.26 -10.17 22.91
C ARG A 8 -75.20 -11.25 22.78
N LEU A 9 -74.79 -11.54 21.54
CA LEU A 9 -73.61 -12.37 21.29
C LEU A 9 -72.34 -11.64 21.72
N PRO A 10 -71.42 -12.29 22.46
CA PRO A 10 -70.17 -11.68 22.87
C PRO A 10 -69.27 -11.44 21.65
N ARG A 11 -68.95 -10.18 21.37
CA ARG A 11 -67.96 -9.82 20.35
C ARG A 11 -66.60 -10.38 20.75
N ARG A 12 -66.17 -11.43 20.06
CA ARG A 12 -64.82 -12.01 20.19
C ARG A 12 -63.81 -10.94 19.79
N LYS A 13 -63.10 -10.35 20.76
CA LYS A 13 -61.99 -9.42 20.50
C LYS A 13 -60.97 -10.15 19.63
N LEU A 14 -60.83 -9.73 18.37
CA LEU A 14 -59.73 -10.16 17.51
C LEU A 14 -58.44 -9.76 18.22
N ARG A 15 -57.66 -10.74 18.70
CA ARG A 15 -56.31 -10.52 19.23
C ARG A 15 -55.52 -9.84 18.11
N GLN A 16 -55.29 -8.53 18.24
CA GLN A 16 -54.39 -7.81 17.36
C GLN A 16 -53.03 -8.54 17.40
N PRO A 17 -52.45 -8.93 16.25
CA PRO A 17 -51.15 -9.57 16.24
C PRO A 17 -50.16 -8.62 16.89
N ALA A 18 -49.55 -9.05 17.99
CA ALA A 18 -48.69 -8.21 18.82
C ALA A 18 -47.64 -7.49 17.97
N ALA A 19 -47.77 -6.16 17.82
CA ALA A 19 -46.84 -5.32 17.08
C ALA A 19 -45.38 -5.54 17.54
N GLY A 20 -45.18 -5.83 18.84
CA GLY A 20 -43.88 -6.20 19.40
C GLY A 20 -43.30 -7.52 18.86
N ARG A 21 -44.13 -8.50 18.44
CA ARG A 21 -43.64 -9.72 17.79
C ARG A 21 -43.13 -9.39 16.38
N ARG A 22 -43.83 -8.54 15.62
CA ARG A 22 -43.38 -8.06 14.31
C ARG A 22 -42.10 -7.23 14.42
N LEU A 23 -42.00 -6.36 15.42
CA LEU A 23 -40.79 -5.56 15.67
C LEU A 23 -39.58 -6.42 16.04
N ARG A 24 -39.78 -7.48 16.83
CA ARG A 24 -38.72 -8.46 17.13
C ARG A 24 -38.25 -9.23 15.89
N TRP A 25 -39.17 -9.64 15.01
CA TRP A 25 -38.82 -10.29 13.75
C TRP A 25 -38.12 -9.33 12.78
N LEU A 26 -38.53 -8.06 12.71
CA LEU A 26 -37.84 -7.03 11.95
C LEU A 26 -36.44 -6.77 12.50
N GLY A 27 -36.29 -6.66 13.82
CA GLY A 27 -35.00 -6.51 14.48
C GLY A 27 -34.08 -7.71 14.23
N LEU A 28 -34.61 -8.93 14.31
CA LEU A 28 -33.86 -10.14 14.00
C LEU A 28 -33.45 -10.20 12.52
N GLY A 29 -34.34 -9.82 11.61
CA GLY A 29 -34.04 -9.75 10.17
C GLY A 29 -33.01 -8.67 9.83
N LEU A 30 -33.05 -7.52 10.52
CA LEU A 30 -32.05 -6.47 10.35
C LEU A 30 -30.69 -6.90 10.92
N ALA A 31 -30.68 -7.55 12.09
CA ALA A 31 -29.47 -8.07 12.70
C ALA A 31 -28.83 -9.16 11.83
N SER A 32 -29.62 -10.09 11.29
CA SER A 32 -29.10 -11.12 10.38
C SER A 32 -28.56 -10.50 9.09
N ALA A 33 -29.27 -9.55 8.49
CA ALA A 33 -28.79 -8.83 7.31
C ALA A 33 -27.48 -8.09 7.61
N ALA A 34 -27.37 -7.41 8.75
CA ALA A 34 -26.15 -6.73 9.16
C ALA A 34 -24.98 -7.70 9.36
N VAL A 35 -25.21 -8.84 10.02
CA VAL A 35 -24.19 -9.89 10.18
C VAL A 35 -23.76 -10.44 8.83
N THR A 36 -24.69 -10.69 7.91
CA THR A 36 -24.35 -11.15 6.55
C THR A 36 -23.52 -10.11 5.80
N VAL A 37 -23.89 -8.83 5.87
CA VAL A 37 -23.10 -7.75 5.25
C VAL A 37 -21.70 -7.69 5.84
N VAL A 38 -21.56 -7.80 7.18
CA VAL A 38 -20.26 -7.83 7.87
C VAL A 38 -19.42 -9.04 7.46
N ALA A 39 -20.04 -10.21 7.38
CA ALA A 39 -19.38 -11.45 6.97
C ALA A 39 -18.97 -11.44 5.49
N MET A 40 -19.69 -10.71 4.63
CA MET A 40 -19.48 -10.67 3.18
C MET A 40 -19.05 -9.27 2.69
N LEU A 41 -18.30 -8.51 3.49
CA LEU A 41 -17.79 -7.21 3.01
C LEU A 41 -16.97 -7.42 1.73
N PRO A 42 -17.29 -6.74 0.62
CA PRO A 42 -16.57 -6.93 -0.64
C PRO A 42 -15.12 -6.46 -0.55
N ALA A 43 -14.20 -7.21 -1.17
CA ALA A 43 -12.79 -6.85 -1.34
C ALA A 43 -12.57 -5.44 -1.95
N ALA A 44 -13.50 -4.99 -2.80
CA ALA A 44 -13.48 -3.68 -3.45
C ALA A 44 -13.38 -2.51 -2.46
N TRP A 45 -13.83 -2.68 -1.22
CA TRP A 45 -13.73 -1.63 -0.20
C TRP A 45 -12.28 -1.38 0.22
N ILE A 46 -11.47 -2.44 0.34
CA ILE A 46 -10.03 -2.31 0.59
C ILE A 46 -9.37 -1.58 -0.58
N ALA A 47 -9.70 -1.97 -1.82
CA ALA A 47 -9.17 -1.32 -3.02
C ALA A 47 -9.44 0.19 -3.05
N ALA A 48 -10.68 0.60 -2.77
CA ALA A 48 -11.05 2.01 -2.70
C ALA A 48 -10.33 2.76 -1.56
N ARG A 49 -10.17 2.13 -0.38
CA ARG A 49 -9.46 2.73 0.76
C ARG A 49 -7.97 2.90 0.48
N VAL A 50 -7.33 1.91 -0.12
CA VAL A 50 -5.92 1.99 -0.52
C VAL A 50 -5.72 3.08 -1.58
N ALA A 51 -6.58 3.13 -2.60
CA ALA A 51 -6.50 4.17 -3.63
C ALA A 51 -6.69 5.58 -3.04
N THR A 52 -7.66 5.79 -2.14
CA THR A 52 -7.87 7.11 -1.53
C THR A 52 -6.74 7.51 -0.58
N GLN A 53 -6.24 6.60 0.26
CA GLN A 53 -5.15 6.88 1.19
C GLN A 53 -3.81 7.13 0.49
N THR A 54 -3.55 6.44 -0.61
CA THR A 54 -2.33 6.62 -1.41
C THR A 54 -2.47 7.71 -2.48
N GLN A 55 -3.57 8.48 -2.47
CA GLN A 55 -3.88 9.49 -3.48
C GLN A 55 -3.82 8.95 -4.93
N GLY A 56 -4.26 7.71 -5.12
CA GLY A 56 -4.28 7.00 -6.40
C GLY A 56 -2.95 6.33 -6.77
N ARG A 57 -1.88 6.51 -6.01
CA ARG A 57 -0.56 5.99 -6.37
C ARG A 57 -0.47 4.47 -6.32
N VAL A 58 -1.23 3.82 -5.44
CA VAL A 58 -1.36 2.37 -5.37
C VAL A 58 -2.80 2.00 -5.67
N LEU A 59 -2.99 1.19 -6.70
CA LEU A 59 -4.29 0.71 -7.15
C LEU A 59 -4.34 -0.81 -6.96
N LEU A 60 -5.42 -1.28 -6.35
CA LEU A 60 -5.76 -2.70 -6.30
C LEU A 60 -6.84 -2.95 -7.36
N ALA A 61 -6.40 -3.32 -8.56
CA ALA A 61 -7.27 -3.63 -9.68
C ALA A 61 -7.79 -5.07 -9.60
N ASP A 62 -8.92 -5.36 -10.23
CA ASP A 62 -9.51 -6.72 -10.25
C ASP A 62 -9.61 -7.35 -8.84
N ALA A 63 -10.09 -6.56 -7.87
CA ALA A 63 -10.25 -7.02 -6.49
C ALA A 63 -11.41 -8.03 -6.40
N SER A 64 -11.08 -9.27 -6.04
CA SER A 64 -12.01 -10.38 -5.92
C SER A 64 -12.07 -10.92 -4.49
N GLY A 65 -13.21 -11.48 -4.10
CA GLY A 65 -13.45 -12.03 -2.77
C GLY A 65 -13.97 -11.00 -1.75
N SER A 66 -13.61 -11.20 -0.49
CA SER A 66 -14.10 -10.44 0.66
C SER A 66 -12.98 -9.64 1.34
N LEU A 67 -13.36 -8.78 2.28
CA LEU A 67 -12.44 -8.09 3.18
C LEU A 67 -11.65 -9.08 4.06
N TRP A 68 -12.20 -10.25 4.33
CA TRP A 68 -11.58 -11.32 5.15
C TRP A 68 -10.57 -12.14 4.36
N HIS A 69 -10.94 -12.54 3.14
CA HIS A 69 -10.08 -13.27 2.23
C HIS A 69 -10.36 -12.75 0.83
N GLY A 70 -9.34 -12.15 0.22
CA GLY A 70 -9.47 -11.59 -1.12
C GLY A 70 -8.16 -11.59 -1.85
N SER A 71 -8.24 -11.26 -3.14
CA SER A 71 -7.09 -11.09 -4.00
C SER A 71 -7.28 -9.90 -4.91
N ALA A 72 -6.20 -9.24 -5.30
CA ALA A 72 -6.23 -8.16 -6.27
C ALA A 72 -4.93 -8.11 -7.06
N THR A 73 -4.98 -7.51 -8.23
CA THR A 73 -3.81 -7.19 -9.03
C THR A 73 -3.28 -5.83 -8.59
N LEU A 74 -1.99 -5.76 -8.25
CA LEU A 74 -1.38 -4.51 -7.80
C LEU A 74 -0.94 -3.68 -9.00
N ALA A 75 -1.25 -2.39 -9.01
CA ALA A 75 -0.76 -1.45 -10.01
C ALA A 75 -0.30 -0.16 -9.34
N LEU A 76 0.77 0.44 -9.87
CA LEU A 76 1.27 1.75 -9.44
C LEU A 76 0.92 2.81 -10.47
N SER A 77 0.46 3.98 -10.00
CA SER A 77 0.14 5.14 -10.84
C SER A 77 0.77 6.42 -10.30
N ALA A 78 0.76 7.48 -11.11
CA ALA A 78 1.44 8.73 -10.76
C ALA A 78 0.61 9.57 -9.78
N GLY A 79 -0.53 9.03 -9.34
CA GLY A 79 -1.48 9.65 -8.42
C GLY A 79 -2.75 10.10 -9.12
N ALA A 80 -3.57 10.85 -8.37
CA ALA A 80 -4.89 11.30 -8.78
C ALA A 80 -4.83 12.08 -10.11
N GLY A 81 -5.62 11.63 -11.10
CA GLY A 81 -5.70 12.24 -12.43
C GLY A 81 -4.73 11.68 -13.46
N SER A 82 -3.81 10.77 -13.07
CA SER A 82 -2.97 10.07 -14.04
C SER A 82 -3.74 8.94 -14.73
N GLN A 83 -3.57 8.81 -16.05
CA GLN A 83 -4.18 7.74 -16.85
C GLN A 83 -3.22 6.55 -17.04
N THR A 84 -1.96 6.71 -16.61
CA THR A 84 -0.92 5.70 -16.76
C THR A 84 -0.77 4.95 -15.44
N ALA A 85 -1.03 3.64 -15.48
CA ALA A 85 -0.78 2.74 -14.35
C ALA A 85 0.04 1.56 -14.85
N THR A 86 1.10 1.23 -14.11
CA THR A 86 1.93 0.06 -14.39
C THR A 86 1.49 -1.09 -13.49
N VAL A 87 1.07 -2.19 -14.11
CA VAL A 87 0.62 -3.39 -13.41
C VAL A 87 1.82 -4.21 -12.96
N LEU A 88 1.82 -4.65 -11.70
CA LEU A 88 2.75 -5.64 -11.17
C LEU A 88 2.24 -7.04 -11.57
N PRO A 89 3.03 -7.86 -12.29
CA PRO A 89 2.66 -9.22 -12.63
C PRO A 89 2.36 -10.06 -11.38
N GLY A 90 1.31 -10.87 -11.46
CA GLY A 90 0.83 -11.71 -10.36
C GLY A 90 -0.35 -11.11 -9.61
N ARG A 91 -0.68 -11.72 -8.47
CA ARG A 91 -1.79 -11.26 -7.61
C ARG A 91 -1.30 -11.12 -6.17
N LEU A 92 -1.76 -10.06 -5.53
CA LEU A 92 -1.71 -9.85 -4.09
C LEU A 92 -2.89 -10.60 -3.46
N GLN A 93 -2.62 -11.46 -2.48
CA GLN A 93 -3.64 -12.12 -1.68
C GLN A 93 -3.55 -11.60 -0.25
N TRP A 94 -4.71 -11.48 0.41
CA TRP A 94 -4.76 -11.14 1.82
C TRP A 94 -5.73 -12.01 2.60
N THR A 95 -5.42 -12.18 3.87
CA THR A 95 -6.21 -12.93 4.83
C THR A 95 -6.26 -12.15 6.14
N LEU A 96 -7.44 -11.60 6.46
CA LEU A 96 -7.72 -10.92 7.71
C LEU A 96 -8.47 -11.90 8.64
N ALA A 97 -7.87 -12.17 9.80
CA ALA A 97 -8.51 -12.99 10.82
C ALA A 97 -9.66 -12.21 11.49
N PHE A 98 -10.88 -12.75 11.41
CA PHE A 98 -12.07 -12.15 12.01
C PHE A 98 -12.05 -12.21 13.55
N TRP A 99 -11.79 -13.38 14.13
CA TRP A 99 -11.90 -13.62 15.57
C TRP A 99 -11.07 -12.67 16.46
N PRO A 100 -9.79 -12.37 16.12
CA PRO A 100 -8.99 -11.46 16.94
C PRO A 100 -9.57 -10.04 17.05
N LEU A 101 -10.40 -9.62 16.09
CA LEU A 101 -11.01 -8.27 16.10
C LEU A 101 -11.94 -8.09 17.29
N LEU A 102 -12.60 -9.16 17.73
CA LEU A 102 -13.45 -9.15 18.93
C LEU A 102 -12.62 -8.91 20.21
N GLY A 103 -11.34 -9.30 20.21
CA GLY A 103 -10.37 -9.02 21.27
C GLY A 103 -9.60 -7.71 21.07
N GLY A 104 -9.99 -6.86 20.10
CA GLY A 104 -9.35 -5.57 19.83
C GLY A 104 -8.06 -5.65 19.00
N SER A 105 -7.73 -6.80 18.41
CA SER A 105 -6.55 -6.96 17.56
C SER A 105 -6.92 -7.39 16.14
N ALA A 106 -6.23 -6.89 15.12
CA ALA A 106 -6.41 -7.36 13.75
C ALA A 106 -5.15 -8.08 13.30
N ARG A 107 -5.27 -9.27 12.71
CA ARG A 107 -4.15 -9.97 12.09
C ARG A 107 -4.42 -10.13 10.60
N LEU A 108 -3.65 -9.41 9.80
CA LEU A 108 -3.69 -9.42 8.34
C LEU A 108 -2.45 -10.14 7.82
N VAL A 109 -2.61 -11.22 7.05
CA VAL A 109 -1.51 -11.87 6.34
C VAL A 109 -1.61 -11.47 4.88
N VAL A 110 -0.51 -10.95 4.34
CA VAL A 110 -0.42 -10.53 2.93
C VAL A 110 0.62 -11.37 2.24
N SER A 111 0.29 -11.88 1.06
CA SER A 111 1.22 -12.57 0.17
C SER A 111 1.10 -12.04 -1.24
N HIS A 112 2.14 -12.25 -2.04
CA HIS A 112 2.10 -11.94 -3.46
C HIS A 112 2.71 -13.12 -4.22
N SER A 113 2.04 -13.57 -5.29
CA SER A 113 2.42 -14.80 -6.01
C SER A 113 3.84 -14.77 -6.57
N GLU A 114 4.24 -13.66 -7.19
CA GLU A 114 5.54 -13.56 -7.90
C GLU A 114 6.54 -12.64 -7.19
N ALA A 115 6.05 -11.58 -6.55
CA ALA A 115 6.90 -10.58 -5.92
C ALA A 115 7.42 -10.97 -4.53
N MET A 116 6.70 -11.80 -3.75
CA MET A 116 7.08 -12.11 -2.36
C MET A 116 7.51 -13.57 -2.22
N ALA A 117 8.61 -13.81 -1.51
CA ALA A 117 9.09 -15.17 -1.23
C ALA A 117 8.31 -15.86 -0.08
N ALA A 118 7.81 -15.06 0.86
CA ALA A 118 7.06 -15.54 2.02
C ALA A 118 5.93 -14.55 2.36
N PRO A 119 4.81 -15.03 2.93
CA PRO A 119 3.75 -14.16 3.42
C PRO A 119 4.23 -13.31 4.60
N VAL A 120 3.72 -12.09 4.69
CA VAL A 120 4.03 -11.15 5.77
C VAL A 120 2.79 -10.92 6.61
N ALA A 121 2.89 -11.17 7.93
CA ALA A 121 1.82 -10.86 8.85
C ALA A 121 1.96 -9.45 9.41
N ILE A 122 0.83 -8.73 9.41
CA ILE A 122 0.63 -7.42 9.98
C ILE A 122 -0.35 -7.58 11.14
N THR A 123 0.06 -7.16 12.33
CA THR A 123 -0.77 -7.16 13.53
C THR A 123 -1.09 -5.72 13.89
N VAL A 124 -2.37 -5.41 14.05
CA VAL A 124 -2.86 -4.10 14.47
C VAL A 124 -3.53 -4.24 15.83
N THR A 125 -3.24 -3.33 16.73
CA THR A 125 -3.80 -3.24 18.09
C THR A 125 -4.26 -1.80 18.32
N PRO A 126 -5.04 -1.49 19.38
CA PRO A 126 -5.50 -0.13 19.61
C PRO A 126 -4.33 0.85 19.88
N GLY A 127 -3.18 0.35 20.35
CA GLY A 127 -1.99 1.15 20.60
C GLY A 127 -1.09 1.38 19.37
N GLY A 128 -1.21 0.55 18.32
CA GLY A 128 -0.31 0.61 17.18
C GLY A 128 -0.35 -0.62 16.29
N TRP A 129 0.60 -0.70 15.36
CA TRP A 129 0.71 -1.78 14.39
C TRP A 129 2.14 -2.32 14.35
N SER A 130 2.28 -3.58 13.95
CA SER A 130 3.56 -4.21 13.63
C SER A 130 3.44 -5.06 12.37
N ALA A 131 4.43 -4.98 11.50
CA ALA A 131 4.56 -5.82 10.31
C ALA A 131 5.83 -6.65 10.45
N GLN A 132 5.73 -7.95 10.20
CA GLN A 132 6.89 -8.84 10.21
C GLN A 132 7.90 -8.44 9.13
N ALA A 133 9.15 -8.82 9.37
CA ALA A 133 10.20 -8.72 8.36
C ALA A 133 9.79 -9.45 7.08
N GLY A 134 10.17 -8.91 5.95
CA GLY A 134 9.76 -9.42 4.65
C GLY A 134 10.67 -8.95 3.54
N ALA A 135 10.47 -9.54 2.37
CA ALA A 135 11.17 -9.16 1.16
C ALA A 135 10.23 -9.22 -0.04
N MET A 136 10.43 -8.29 -0.97
CA MET A 136 9.66 -8.17 -2.19
C MET A 136 10.58 -7.86 -3.38
N ARG A 137 10.39 -8.58 -4.48
CA ARG A 137 11.05 -8.34 -5.77
C ARG A 137 10.07 -7.64 -6.70
N LEU A 138 10.51 -6.56 -7.32
CA LEU A 138 9.69 -5.68 -8.13
C LEU A 138 10.44 -5.34 -9.43
N PRO A 139 9.79 -5.33 -10.60
CA PRO A 139 10.43 -4.84 -11.81
C PRO A 139 10.60 -3.31 -11.70
N ALA A 140 11.77 -2.78 -12.11
CA ALA A 140 12.05 -1.34 -12.06
C ALA A 140 11.07 -0.51 -12.91
N ALA A 141 10.46 -1.12 -13.94
CA ALA A 141 9.38 -0.53 -14.74
C ALA A 141 8.19 -0.04 -13.90
N LEU A 142 7.98 -0.56 -12.69
CA LEU A 142 6.97 -0.03 -11.76
C LEU A 142 7.23 1.43 -11.35
N LEU A 143 8.48 1.88 -11.37
CA LEU A 143 8.83 3.27 -11.07
C LEU A 143 8.28 4.24 -12.12
N GLU A 144 8.07 3.80 -13.36
CA GLU A 144 7.41 4.62 -14.40
C GLU A 144 6.02 5.06 -13.93
N GLY A 145 5.33 4.15 -13.23
CA GLY A 145 4.03 4.40 -12.63
C GLY A 145 4.07 5.56 -11.65
N ILE A 146 5.14 5.79 -10.89
CA ILE A 146 5.18 6.80 -9.81
C ILE A 146 5.21 8.25 -10.34
N GLY A 147 5.51 8.46 -11.63
CA GLY A 147 5.55 9.76 -12.28
C GLY A 147 6.97 10.30 -12.51
N ALA A 148 7.12 11.62 -12.70
CA ALA A 148 8.43 12.23 -12.96
C ALA A 148 9.33 12.19 -11.70
N PRO A 149 10.67 12.01 -11.86
CA PRO A 149 11.40 11.88 -13.12
C PRO A 149 11.41 10.45 -13.70
N PHE A 150 10.89 9.47 -12.98
CA PHE A 150 10.99 8.05 -13.34
C PHE A 150 10.27 7.69 -14.64
N ASN A 151 9.13 8.32 -14.92
CA ASN A 151 8.41 8.15 -16.19
C ASN A 151 9.26 8.57 -17.41
N THR A 152 10.13 9.58 -17.25
CA THR A 152 11.04 10.02 -18.32
C THR A 152 12.28 9.13 -18.41
N LEU A 153 12.81 8.71 -17.26
CA LEU A 153 14.01 7.87 -17.18
C LEU A 153 13.73 6.43 -17.64
N ARG A 154 12.50 5.94 -17.47
CA ARG A 154 12.06 4.57 -17.79
C ARG A 154 13.10 3.55 -17.31
N PRO A 155 13.34 3.50 -15.99
CA PRO A 155 14.36 2.62 -15.43
C PRO A 155 13.94 1.17 -15.64
N ASP A 156 14.87 0.39 -16.18
CA ASP A 156 14.71 -1.05 -16.36
C ASP A 156 15.73 -1.80 -15.50
N GLY A 157 15.36 -3.00 -15.05
CA GLY A 157 16.13 -3.78 -14.08
C GLY A 157 15.27 -4.42 -13.00
N LEU A 158 15.92 -5.09 -12.04
CA LEU A 158 15.26 -5.77 -10.94
C LEU A 158 15.46 -4.99 -9.64
N MET A 159 14.37 -4.64 -8.98
CA MET A 159 14.37 -4.07 -7.63
C MET A 159 14.10 -5.16 -6.60
N ARG A 160 14.81 -5.10 -5.48
CA ARG A 160 14.54 -5.90 -4.30
C ARG A 160 14.41 -4.97 -3.11
N VAL A 161 13.29 -5.10 -2.41
CA VAL A 161 13.04 -4.44 -1.14
C VAL A 161 13.09 -5.48 -0.05
N ASP A 162 13.93 -5.27 0.95
CA ASP A 162 13.99 -6.06 2.17
C ASP A 162 13.67 -5.14 3.35
N TRP A 163 12.88 -5.60 4.32
CA TRP A 163 12.61 -4.83 5.54
C TRP A 163 12.68 -5.71 6.77
N SER A 164 13.14 -5.12 7.87
CA SER A 164 13.05 -5.71 9.21
C SER A 164 11.64 -5.55 9.77
N THR A 165 11.39 -6.04 10.98
CA THR A 165 10.10 -5.82 11.65
C THR A 165 9.82 -4.32 11.74
N LEU A 166 8.76 -3.87 11.07
CA LEU A 166 8.30 -2.49 11.13
C LEU A 166 7.25 -2.39 12.22
N GLN A 167 7.28 -1.31 13.00
CA GLN A 167 6.28 -1.08 14.02
C GLN A 167 5.98 0.41 14.14
N GLY A 168 4.76 0.75 14.48
CA GLY A 168 4.35 2.12 14.69
C GLY A 168 3.23 2.24 15.71
N ARG A 169 3.13 3.41 16.34
CA ARG A 169 2.07 3.72 17.31
C ARG A 169 1.03 4.64 16.69
N PHE A 170 -0.22 4.53 17.10
CA PHE A 170 -1.27 5.46 16.63
C PHE A 170 -1.30 6.77 17.42
N SER A 171 -0.88 6.75 18.68
CA SER A 171 -0.83 7.93 19.56
C SER A 171 0.38 8.84 19.32
N GLY A 172 1.30 8.49 18.42
CA GLY A 172 2.48 9.29 18.09
C GLY A 172 2.87 9.14 16.62
N GLN A 173 3.72 10.03 16.11
CA GLN A 173 4.19 9.99 14.70
C GLN A 173 5.37 9.02 14.48
N GLY A 174 5.46 8.00 15.35
CA GLY A 174 6.63 7.16 15.44
C GLY A 174 6.49 5.85 14.71
N MET A 175 7.25 5.70 13.63
CA MET A 175 7.53 4.40 13.00
C MET A 175 8.97 4.02 13.33
N SER A 176 9.23 2.75 13.62
CA SER A 176 10.58 2.22 13.75
C SER A 176 10.77 0.96 12.93
N GLY A 177 11.95 0.83 12.34
CA GLY A 177 12.32 -0.32 11.50
C GLY A 177 13.37 0.09 10.48
N HIS A 178 13.88 -0.90 9.76
CA HIS A 178 14.89 -0.72 8.70
C HIS A 178 14.36 -1.31 7.39
N MET A 179 14.59 -0.60 6.29
CA MET A 179 14.29 -1.09 4.95
C MET A 179 15.48 -0.84 4.03
N THR A 180 15.89 -1.88 3.31
CA THR A 180 16.90 -1.80 2.26
C THR A 180 16.21 -1.94 0.91
N LEU A 181 16.34 -0.95 0.04
CA LEU A 181 15.99 -1.04 -1.38
C LEU A 181 17.29 -1.26 -2.17
N ARG A 182 17.33 -2.31 -2.98
CA ARG A 182 18.41 -2.55 -3.94
C ARG A 182 17.82 -2.54 -5.33
N ILE A 183 18.52 -1.89 -6.25
CA ILE A 183 18.20 -1.96 -7.67
C ILE A 183 19.44 -2.43 -8.40
N GLU A 184 19.33 -3.56 -9.08
CA GLU A 184 20.43 -4.20 -9.78
C GLU A 184 20.33 -3.96 -11.28
N GLN A 185 21.49 -3.75 -11.90
CA GLN A 185 21.63 -3.64 -13.36
C GLN A 185 20.68 -2.58 -13.97
N VAL A 186 20.55 -1.44 -13.29
CA VAL A 186 19.68 -0.35 -13.75
C VAL A 186 20.11 0.05 -15.15
N SER A 187 19.18 0.08 -16.08
CA SER A 187 19.34 0.73 -17.35
C SER A 187 18.25 1.78 -17.53
N SER A 188 18.43 2.70 -18.48
CA SER A 188 17.47 3.77 -18.74
C SER A 188 17.27 3.89 -20.24
N ALA A 189 16.02 4.10 -20.67
CA ALA A 189 15.72 4.28 -22.08
C ALA A 189 16.42 5.50 -22.71
N VAL A 190 16.78 6.51 -21.90
CA VAL A 190 17.48 7.71 -22.34
C VAL A 190 19.01 7.57 -22.37
N SER A 191 19.57 6.43 -21.94
CA SER A 191 21.00 6.13 -22.07
C SER A 191 21.23 4.94 -22.98
N ARG A 192 22.26 5.03 -23.84
CA ARG A 192 22.71 3.90 -24.66
C ARG A 192 23.54 2.89 -23.84
N LEU A 193 24.05 3.32 -22.69
CA LEU A 193 24.90 2.51 -21.81
C LEU A 193 24.02 1.62 -20.91
N ARG A 194 24.23 0.31 -21.01
CA ARG A 194 23.52 -0.71 -20.24
C ARG A 194 24.53 -1.71 -19.68
N PRO A 195 24.59 -1.94 -18.36
CA PRO A 195 23.87 -1.25 -17.27
C PRO A 195 24.48 0.12 -16.92
N LEU A 196 23.68 1.05 -16.39
CA LEU A 196 24.13 2.30 -15.76
C LEU A 196 24.81 2.04 -14.41
N GLY A 197 24.30 1.07 -13.65
CA GLY A 197 24.83 0.69 -12.35
C GLY A 197 23.84 -0.07 -11.48
N SER A 198 24.27 -0.42 -10.29
CA SER A 198 23.48 -1.03 -9.23
C SER A 198 23.58 -0.15 -7.99
N TYR A 199 22.45 0.06 -7.31
CA TYR A 199 22.34 1.03 -6.22
C TYR A 199 21.69 0.41 -5.00
N ARG A 200 22.02 0.96 -3.83
CA ARG A 200 21.41 0.63 -2.56
C ARG A 200 20.88 1.89 -1.89
N ALA A 201 19.64 1.84 -1.44
CA ALA A 201 19.07 2.82 -0.54
C ALA A 201 18.74 2.15 0.80
N GLU A 202 19.25 2.71 1.88
CA GLU A 202 18.99 2.28 3.25
C GLU A 202 18.09 3.30 3.93
N LEU A 203 16.98 2.82 4.48
CA LEU A 203 15.97 3.63 5.15
C LEU A 203 15.84 3.15 6.59
N ASP A 204 16.19 4.02 7.54
CA ASP A 204 16.14 3.76 8.97
C ASP A 204 15.15 4.67 9.66
N TRP A 205 14.13 4.09 10.29
CA TRP A 205 13.19 4.85 11.10
C TRP A 205 13.42 4.60 12.58
N THR A 206 13.54 5.67 13.35
CA THR A 206 13.99 5.64 14.76
C THR A 206 12.88 5.92 15.78
N GLY A 207 11.60 5.80 15.41
CA GLY A 207 10.48 5.91 16.33
C GLY A 207 10.11 7.35 16.75
N GLU A 208 11.04 8.29 16.82
CA GLU A 208 10.77 9.73 16.96
C GLU A 208 11.68 10.53 16.03
N GLY A 209 11.16 11.58 15.41
CA GLY A 209 11.94 12.49 14.56
C GLY A 209 12.05 12.12 13.08
N GLY A 210 11.37 11.05 12.64
CA GLY A 210 11.31 10.64 11.24
C GLY A 210 12.23 9.46 10.92
N GLY A 211 12.67 9.38 9.67
CA GLY A 211 13.63 8.39 9.20
C GLY A 211 14.87 9.03 8.59
N LYS A 212 15.91 8.23 8.39
CA LYS A 212 17.10 8.60 7.62
C LYS A 212 17.09 7.79 6.33
N LEU A 213 17.51 8.43 5.24
CA LEU A 213 17.73 7.80 3.95
C LEU A 213 19.22 7.92 3.64
N GLN A 214 19.88 6.82 3.27
CA GLN A 214 21.19 6.84 2.65
C GLN A 214 21.12 6.18 1.28
N LEU A 215 21.73 6.79 0.28
CA LEU A 215 21.85 6.25 -1.08
C LEU A 215 23.33 6.02 -1.37
N SER A 216 23.67 4.86 -1.91
CA SER A 216 25.02 4.52 -2.33
C SER A 216 25.03 3.69 -3.62
N THR A 217 26.16 3.76 -4.32
CA THR A 217 26.40 2.96 -5.51
C THR A 217 27.08 1.66 -5.14
N ILE A 218 26.54 0.55 -5.62
CA ILE A 218 27.12 -0.78 -5.46
C ILE A 218 28.15 -1.02 -6.55
N ALA A 219 27.78 -0.73 -7.81
CA ALA A 219 28.64 -0.95 -8.97
C ALA A 219 28.15 -0.15 -10.18
N GLY A 220 29.05 0.14 -11.12
CA GLY A 220 28.72 0.71 -12.42
C GLY A 220 29.21 2.15 -12.62
N PRO A 221 29.17 2.63 -13.87
CA PRO A 221 29.83 3.87 -14.27
C PRO A 221 29.12 5.15 -13.82
N LEU A 222 27.88 5.06 -13.32
CA LEU A 222 27.18 6.18 -12.70
C LEU A 222 27.22 6.02 -11.18
N HIS A 223 27.91 6.93 -10.51
CA HIS A 223 28.00 7.00 -9.06
C HIS A 223 26.96 7.97 -8.52
N LEU A 224 26.02 7.42 -7.77
CA LEU A 224 25.01 8.11 -6.97
C LEU A 224 25.30 7.89 -5.47
N GLU A 225 25.45 8.98 -4.74
CA GLU A 225 25.59 8.97 -3.29
C GLU A 225 24.77 10.08 -2.68
N GLY A 226 24.27 9.89 -1.46
CA GLY A 226 23.55 10.94 -0.77
C GLY A 226 22.95 10.49 0.54
N SER A 227 22.46 11.46 1.30
CA SER A 227 21.72 11.19 2.52
C SER A 227 20.60 12.20 2.71
N GLY A 228 19.61 11.81 3.51
CA GLY A 228 18.44 12.64 3.74
C GLY A 228 17.68 12.26 4.99
N THR A 229 16.69 13.07 5.31
CA THR A 229 15.72 12.81 6.37
C THR A 229 14.34 12.63 5.76
N LEU A 230 13.61 11.65 6.28
CA LEU A 230 12.24 11.32 5.94
C LEU A 230 11.34 11.73 7.10
N GLY A 231 10.13 12.22 6.82
CA GLY A 231 9.21 12.68 7.87
C GLY A 231 8.16 13.63 7.31
N ARG A 232 7.66 14.56 8.13
CA ARG A 232 6.72 15.61 7.68
C ARG A 232 7.28 16.49 6.56
N GLN A 233 8.58 16.76 6.62
CA GLN A 233 9.33 17.39 5.53
C GLN A 233 10.43 16.41 5.15
N ALA A 234 10.31 15.79 3.97
CA ALA A 234 11.40 15.03 3.40
C ALA A 234 12.46 16.00 2.88
N ARG A 235 13.74 15.68 3.11
CA ARG A 235 14.87 16.40 2.54
C ARG A 235 15.91 15.39 2.10
N PHE A 236 16.41 15.53 0.88
CA PHE A 236 17.49 14.69 0.39
C PHE A 236 18.59 15.55 -0.22
N GLU A 237 19.83 15.21 0.09
CA GLU A 237 21.01 15.83 -0.52
C GLU A 237 21.95 14.74 -1.01
N GLY A 238 22.25 14.78 -2.29
CA GLY A 238 23.14 13.80 -2.92
C GLY A 238 23.94 14.37 -4.07
N THR A 239 24.88 13.57 -4.53
CA THR A 239 25.75 13.84 -5.66
C THR A 239 25.64 12.70 -6.67
N ALA A 240 25.66 13.07 -7.94
CA ALA A 240 25.70 12.16 -9.07
C ALA A 240 26.89 12.51 -9.95
N HIS A 241 27.75 11.56 -10.23
CA HIS A 241 28.88 11.73 -11.14
C HIS A 241 29.10 10.46 -11.97
N ALA A 242 29.77 10.60 -13.11
CA ALA A 242 30.07 9.50 -14.00
C ALA A 242 31.58 9.24 -13.99
N GLU A 243 31.97 7.97 -14.17
CA GLU A 243 33.36 7.64 -14.47
C GLU A 243 33.83 8.36 -15.75
N PRO A 244 35.12 8.71 -15.86
CA PRO A 244 35.64 9.49 -16.99
C PRO A 244 35.33 8.87 -18.36
N GLU A 245 35.36 7.55 -18.44
CA GLU A 245 35.12 6.76 -19.66
C GLU A 245 33.64 6.83 -20.11
N ALA A 246 32.71 6.98 -19.17
CA ALA A 246 31.27 7.04 -19.42
C ALA A 246 30.69 8.46 -19.39
N ALA A 247 31.51 9.47 -19.04
CA ALA A 247 31.05 10.84 -18.82
C ALA A 247 30.36 11.48 -20.04
N THR A 248 30.84 11.20 -21.25
CA THR A 248 30.23 11.70 -22.50
C THR A 248 28.87 11.07 -22.75
N GLN A 249 28.72 9.78 -22.49
CA GLN A 249 27.48 9.03 -22.70
C GLN A 249 26.41 9.36 -21.64
N LEU A 250 26.83 9.69 -20.42
CA LEU A 250 25.95 10.01 -19.29
C LEU A 250 25.62 11.50 -19.16
N THR A 251 26.15 12.36 -20.04
CA THR A 251 25.96 13.82 -19.95
C THR A 251 24.48 14.22 -20.01
N SER A 252 23.69 13.64 -20.92
CA SER A 252 22.26 13.94 -21.02
C SER A 252 21.50 13.51 -19.74
N LEU A 253 21.81 12.34 -19.18
CA LEU A 253 21.18 11.86 -17.95
C LEU A 253 21.54 12.74 -16.74
N LEU A 254 22.82 13.08 -16.58
CA LEU A 254 23.29 13.95 -15.49
C LEU A 254 22.67 15.35 -15.54
N SER A 255 22.35 15.85 -16.75
CA SER A 255 21.67 17.15 -16.91
C SER A 255 20.20 17.13 -16.50
N LEU A 256 19.54 15.97 -16.58
CA LEU A 256 18.15 15.79 -16.13
C LEU A 256 18.03 15.62 -14.62
N LEU A 257 19.09 15.11 -13.97
CA LEU A 257 19.10 14.84 -12.53
C LEU A 257 19.25 16.10 -11.67
N GLY A 258 19.89 17.16 -12.17
CA GLY A 258 20.09 18.39 -11.41
C GLY A 258 21.09 19.35 -12.03
N ARG A 259 21.38 20.44 -11.30
CA ARG A 259 22.37 21.43 -11.73
C ARG A 259 23.77 20.87 -11.56
N ARG A 260 24.57 20.97 -12.62
CA ARG A 260 25.96 20.49 -12.67
C ARG A 260 26.91 21.57 -12.15
N ASP A 261 27.82 21.18 -11.28
CA ASP A 261 28.88 22.03 -10.73
C ASP A 261 30.15 21.16 -10.67
N ASN A 262 31.19 21.52 -11.43
CA ASN A 262 32.46 20.80 -11.51
C ASN A 262 32.34 19.27 -11.71
N HIS A 263 31.66 18.83 -12.77
CA HIS A 263 31.42 17.42 -13.12
C HIS A 263 30.54 16.60 -12.16
N VAL A 264 30.08 17.20 -11.06
CA VAL A 264 29.14 16.61 -10.10
C VAL A 264 27.77 17.25 -10.26
N THR A 265 26.72 16.44 -10.35
CA THR A 265 25.33 16.88 -10.33
C THR A 265 24.79 16.79 -8.90
N ARG A 266 24.27 17.89 -8.35
CA ARG A 266 23.61 17.87 -7.03
C ARG A 266 22.15 17.46 -7.16
N LEU A 267 21.74 16.50 -6.34
CA LEU A 267 20.37 16.03 -6.18
C LEU A 267 19.77 16.69 -4.93
N ARG A 268 18.65 17.42 -5.08
CA ARG A 268 17.93 18.02 -3.95
C ARG A 268 16.42 17.95 -4.17
N PHE A 269 15.70 17.53 -3.14
CA PHE A 269 14.25 17.65 -3.05
C PHE A 269 13.80 17.71 -1.58
#